data_AF-A0A944RAI3-F1
#
_entry.id   AF-A0A944RAI3-F1
#
_cell.length_a   1.000
_cell.length_b   1.000
_cell.length_c   1.000
_cell.angle_alpha   90.00
_cell.angle_beta   90.00
_cell.angle_gamma   90.00
#
_symmetry.space_group_name_H-M   'P 1'
#
loop_
_entity.id
_entity.type
_entity.pdbx_description
1 polymer ?
#
loop_
_entity_poly.entity_id
_entity_poly.type
_entity_poly.pdbx_seq_one_letter_code
_entity_poly.pdbx_strand_id
1 'polypeptide(L)'
;MNFSLHFIIFFYIILNFPVIAVTTDSISPFEYTQQTKLRLDQLKLLPPEKYLEEMESYRKSIERYIQHKKGVCNGEFSVFILSGQKVNPNPNEDDSKDERLSQHERLLCFRELKALHVTFVNNSFAARRRFIKYQHQQLLVGLDRVREKVIDGIHKSYSEQSLKKQQKRSRSKKRRSKRRRRSTKIKKKKSN
;
A
#
# COMPACT_ATOMS: atom_id res chain seq x y z
N MET A 1 -46.11 -0.69 -2.51
CA MET A 1 -45.63 -0.42 -1.14
C MET A 1 -44.74 -1.56 -0.64
N ASN A 2 -43.56 -1.80 -1.24
CA ASN A 2 -42.71 -2.97 -0.92
C ASN A 2 -41.30 -2.61 -0.40
N PHE A 3 -40.99 -1.34 -0.17
CA PHE A 3 -39.65 -0.90 0.24
C PHE A 3 -39.36 -1.14 1.74
N SER A 4 -40.37 -1.32 2.58
CA SER A 4 -40.20 -1.37 4.04
C SER A 4 -39.69 -2.73 4.56
N LEU A 5 -40.03 -3.84 3.89
CA LEU A 5 -39.63 -5.19 4.32
C LEU A 5 -38.13 -5.46 4.19
N HIS A 6 -37.45 -4.85 3.22
CA HIS A 6 -36.01 -5.04 3.04
C HIS A 6 -35.17 -4.38 4.14
N PHE A 7 -35.64 -3.25 4.71
CA PHE A 7 -34.94 -2.60 5.81
C PHE A 7 -35.00 -3.42 7.10
N ILE A 8 -36.14 -4.07 7.36
CA ILE A 8 -36.33 -4.90 8.56
C ILE A 8 -35.44 -6.16 8.50
N ILE A 9 -35.33 -6.78 7.32
CA ILE A 9 -34.46 -7.96 7.12
C ILE A 9 -32.99 -7.58 7.27
N PHE A 10 -32.56 -6.42 6.74
CA PHE A 10 -31.18 -5.97 6.89
C PHE A 10 -30.81 -5.66 8.35
N PHE A 11 -31.74 -5.10 9.13
CA PHE A 11 -31.52 -4.80 10.54
C PHE A 11 -31.41 -6.07 11.41
N TYR A 12 -32.17 -7.12 11.07
CA TYR A 12 -32.14 -8.39 11.81
C TYR A 12 -30.83 -9.19 11.61
N ILE A 13 -30.18 -9.02 10.46
CA ILE A 13 -28.89 -9.67 10.16
C ILE A 13 -27.74 -9.03 10.95
N ILE A 14 -27.79 -7.71 11.19
CA ILE A 14 -26.72 -7.00 11.92
C ILE A 14 -26.75 -7.32 13.42
N LEU A 15 -27.92 -7.58 14.00
CA LEU A 15 -28.08 -7.84 15.43
C LEU A 15 -27.72 -9.27 15.87
N ASN A 16 -27.58 -10.22 14.93
CA ASN A 16 -27.26 -11.62 15.22
C ASN A 16 -25.81 -12.01 14.91
N PHE A 17 -24.92 -11.04 14.69
CA PHE A 17 -23.50 -11.37 14.55
C PHE A 17 -22.94 -11.80 15.92
N PRO A 18 -22.47 -13.05 16.08
CA PRO A 18 -21.81 -13.46 17.31
C PRO A 18 -20.56 -12.61 17.49
N VAL A 19 -20.45 -11.97 18.66
CA VAL A 19 -19.25 -11.27 19.09
C VAL A 19 -18.14 -12.32 19.21
N ILE A 20 -17.26 -12.37 18.21
CA ILE A 20 -16.06 -13.20 18.26
C ILE A 20 -15.13 -12.60 19.30
N ALA A 21 -15.09 -13.20 20.49
CA ALA A 21 -14.08 -12.92 21.48
C ALA A 21 -12.71 -13.27 20.90
N VAL A 22 -11.89 -12.24 20.65
CA VAL A 22 -10.50 -12.40 20.23
C VAL A 22 -9.73 -12.95 21.43
N THR A 23 -9.45 -14.24 21.44
CA THR A 23 -8.53 -14.87 22.38
C THR A 23 -7.12 -14.39 22.04
N THR A 24 -6.55 -13.54 22.89
CA THR A 24 -5.13 -13.19 22.83
C THR A 24 -4.34 -14.35 23.41
N ASP A 25 -3.69 -15.12 22.54
CA ASP A 25 -2.70 -16.13 22.95
C ASP A 25 -1.66 -15.50 23.88
N SER A 26 -1.31 -16.23 24.93
CA SER A 26 -0.49 -15.82 26.07
C SER A 26 0.99 -15.63 25.68
N ILE A 27 1.28 -14.60 24.89
CA ILE A 27 2.63 -14.11 24.64
C ILE A 27 3.08 -13.33 25.89
N SER A 28 4.28 -13.63 26.39
CA SER A 28 4.85 -12.93 27.54
C SER A 28 4.88 -11.40 27.29
N PRO A 29 4.49 -10.55 28.26
CA PRO A 29 4.48 -9.08 28.10
C PRO A 29 5.84 -8.50 27.65
N PHE A 30 6.92 -9.19 28.02
CA PHE A 30 8.28 -8.84 27.63
C PHE A 30 8.54 -9.14 26.14
N GLU A 31 8.20 -10.35 25.67
CA GLU A 31 8.34 -10.74 24.27
C GLU A 31 7.51 -9.84 23.34
N TYR A 32 6.30 -9.47 23.77
CA TYR A 32 5.43 -8.57 23.02
C TYR A 32 6.06 -7.17 22.82
N THR A 33 6.81 -6.68 23.80
CA THR A 33 7.53 -5.40 23.70
C THR A 33 8.71 -5.48 22.73
N GLN A 34 9.49 -6.55 22.78
CA GLN A 34 10.60 -6.77 21.86
C GLN A 34 10.11 -6.94 20.42
N GLN A 35 9.05 -7.72 20.21
CA GLN A 35 8.44 -7.92 18.91
C GLN A 35 7.91 -6.60 18.32
N THR A 36 7.33 -5.74 19.15
CA THR A 36 6.83 -4.43 18.70
C THR A 36 7.98 -3.52 18.26
N LYS A 37 9.09 -3.47 19.01
CA LYS A 37 10.28 -2.71 18.62
C LYS A 37 10.85 -3.20 17.28
N LEU A 38 10.97 -4.53 17.10
CA LEU A 38 11.42 -5.12 15.84
C LEU A 38 10.50 -4.76 14.67
N ARG A 39 9.17 -4.80 14.85
CA ARG A 39 8.22 -4.37 13.81
C ARG A 39 8.36 -2.89 13.47
N LEU A 40 8.66 -2.05 14.46
CA LEU A 40 8.86 -0.62 14.28
C LEU A 40 10.11 -0.33 13.41
N ASP A 41 11.15 -1.12 13.58
CA ASP A 41 12.37 -1.06 12.76
C ASP A 41 12.12 -1.60 11.34
N GLN A 42 11.33 -2.67 11.20
CA GLN A 42 10.91 -3.20 9.90
C GLN A 42 10.09 -2.19 9.09
N LEU A 43 9.26 -1.36 9.74
CA LEU A 43 8.52 -0.29 9.07
C LEU A 43 9.45 0.69 8.34
N LYS A 44 10.64 0.94 8.90
CA LYS A 44 11.67 1.77 8.24
C LYS A 44 12.24 1.09 7.01
N LEU A 45 12.14 -0.22 6.85
CA LEU A 45 12.64 -0.96 5.68
C LEU A 45 11.53 -1.40 4.73
N LEU A 46 10.28 -0.99 4.98
CA LEU A 46 9.14 -1.38 4.18
C LEU A 46 9.34 -0.99 2.69
N PRO A 47 9.27 -1.97 1.77
CA PRO A 47 9.38 -1.69 0.34
C PRO A 47 8.18 -0.84 -0.11
N PRO A 48 8.38 0.14 -1.02
CA PRO A 48 7.32 1.03 -1.44
C PRO A 48 6.16 0.29 -2.13
N GLU A 49 6.42 -0.83 -2.80
CA GLU A 49 5.40 -1.61 -3.51
C GLU A 49 4.32 -2.15 -2.57
N LYS A 50 4.72 -2.59 -1.37
CA LYS A 50 3.83 -3.19 -0.38
C LYS A 50 3.25 -2.18 0.62
N TYR A 51 3.56 -0.90 0.45
CA TYR A 51 3.19 0.13 1.42
C TYR A 51 1.69 0.15 1.72
N LEU A 52 0.83 0.09 0.69
CA LEU A 52 -0.62 0.15 0.88
C LEU A 52 -1.19 -1.09 1.60
N GLU A 53 -0.60 -2.25 1.36
CA GLU A 53 -1.08 -3.52 1.91
C GLU A 53 -0.68 -3.67 3.39
N GLU A 54 0.58 -3.36 3.72
CA GLU A 54 1.13 -3.66 5.04
C GLU A 54 0.95 -2.52 6.05
N MET A 55 0.87 -1.25 5.62
CA MET A 55 0.87 -0.09 6.52
C MET A 55 -0.29 -0.11 7.53
N GLU A 56 -1.48 -0.57 7.13
CA GLU A 56 -2.63 -0.65 8.04
C GLU A 56 -2.42 -1.72 9.13
N SER A 57 -1.73 -2.82 8.80
CA SER A 57 -1.34 -3.85 9.78
C SER A 57 -0.33 -3.31 10.80
N TYR A 58 0.67 -2.56 10.34
CA TYR A 58 1.61 -1.87 11.25
C TYR A 58 0.89 -0.87 12.15
N ARG A 59 0.01 -0.04 11.59
CA ARG A 59 -0.76 0.95 12.36
C ARG A 59 -1.58 0.28 13.46
N LYS A 60 -2.38 -0.72 13.12
CA LYS A 60 -3.22 -1.45 14.08
C LYS A 60 -2.41 -2.12 15.18
N SER A 61 -1.32 -2.79 14.84
CA SER A 61 -0.51 -3.50 15.83
C SER A 61 0.21 -2.56 16.80
N ILE A 62 0.77 -1.45 16.30
CA ILE A 62 1.47 -0.46 17.12
C ILE A 62 0.48 0.36 17.95
N GLU A 63 -0.67 0.73 17.40
CA GLU A 63 -1.71 1.47 18.13
C GLU A 63 -2.26 0.64 19.30
N ARG A 64 -2.53 -0.66 19.08
CA ARG A 64 -2.92 -1.59 20.14
C ARG A 64 -1.86 -1.67 21.25
N TYR A 65 -0.58 -1.78 20.87
CA TYR A 65 0.53 -1.78 21.83
C TYR A 65 0.58 -0.49 22.66
N ILE A 66 0.45 0.66 21.99
CA ILE A 66 0.47 1.98 22.64
C ILE A 66 -0.68 2.11 23.64
N GLN A 67 -1.89 1.70 23.26
CA GLN A 67 -3.06 1.72 24.15
C GLN A 67 -2.85 0.83 25.37
N HIS A 68 -2.37 -0.40 25.17
CA HIS A 68 -2.06 -1.32 26.26
C HIS A 68 -1.03 -0.72 27.22
N LYS A 69 0.10 -0.22 26.69
CA LYS A 69 1.14 0.40 27.52
C LYS A 69 0.67 1.68 28.21
N LYS A 70 -0.24 2.45 27.60
CA LYS A 70 -0.85 3.61 28.25
C LYS A 70 -1.65 3.20 29.49
N GLY A 71 -2.45 2.13 29.40
CA GLY A 71 -3.17 1.59 30.56
C GLY A 71 -2.21 1.08 31.65
N VAL A 72 -1.11 0.42 31.26
CA VAL A 72 -0.06 0.01 32.21
C VAL A 72 0.57 1.22 32.90
N CYS A 73 0.97 2.26 32.16
CA CYS A 73 1.56 3.46 32.75
C CYS A 73 0.55 4.23 33.64
N ASN A 74 -0.76 4.12 33.37
CA ASN A 74 -1.80 4.71 34.20
C ASN A 74 -2.10 3.91 35.48
N GLY A 75 -1.61 2.67 35.58
CA GLY A 75 -1.96 1.75 36.67
C GLY A 75 -3.36 1.14 36.53
N GLU A 76 -3.92 1.14 35.32
CA GLU A 76 -5.19 0.46 34.99
C GLU A 76 -5.00 -1.07 34.87
N PHE A 77 -3.77 -1.51 34.62
CA PHE A 77 -3.37 -2.92 34.61
C PHE A 77 -2.31 -3.15 35.69
N SER A 78 -2.52 -4.14 36.56
CA SER A 78 -1.49 -4.53 37.54
C SER A 78 -0.29 -5.12 36.80
N VAL A 79 0.90 -4.71 37.24
CA VAL A 79 2.15 -5.21 36.69
C VAL A 79 2.39 -6.59 37.30
N PHE A 80 1.73 -7.63 36.80
CA PHE A 80 2.06 -9.01 37.16
C PHE A 80 3.43 -9.37 36.56
N ILE A 81 4.50 -8.87 37.19
CA ILE A 81 5.87 -9.31 36.95
C ILE A 81 6.20 -10.21 38.14
N LEU A 82 6.05 -11.52 37.93
CA LEU A 82 6.76 -12.62 38.57
C LEU A 82 7.58 -12.25 39.83
N SER A 83 6.93 -11.94 40.94
CA SER A 83 7.55 -12.05 42.27
C SER A 83 7.44 -13.50 42.75
N GLY A 84 8.07 -14.41 42.00
CA GLY A 84 8.33 -15.78 42.44
C GLY A 84 9.43 -15.82 43.50
N GLN A 85 9.21 -15.18 44.66
CA GLN A 85 9.91 -15.39 45.94
C GLN A 85 9.41 -14.35 46.96
N LYS A 86 8.23 -14.58 47.56
CA LYS A 86 8.00 -14.11 48.93
C LYS A 86 8.31 -15.28 49.85
N VAL A 87 9.60 -15.47 50.15
CA VAL A 87 10.02 -16.26 51.32
C VAL A 87 9.75 -15.37 52.53
N ASN A 88 8.89 -15.86 53.43
CA ASN A 88 8.45 -15.31 54.72
C ASN A 88 7.24 -14.35 54.68
N PRO A 89 6.03 -14.84 55.04
CA PRO A 89 4.94 -13.97 55.42
C PRO A 89 5.19 -13.48 56.85
N ASN A 90 5.59 -12.21 57.00
CA ASN A 90 5.45 -11.55 58.29
C ASN A 90 3.98 -11.12 58.41
N PRO A 91 3.23 -11.54 59.46
CA PRO A 91 1.78 -11.39 59.50
C PRO A 91 1.30 -10.00 59.95
N ASN A 92 2.11 -8.95 59.82
CA ASN A 92 1.84 -7.62 60.40
C ASN A 92 2.00 -6.43 59.43
N GLU A 93 2.00 -6.63 58.11
CA GLU A 93 1.91 -5.54 57.14
C GLU A 93 0.69 -5.72 56.23
N ASP A 94 -0.19 -4.72 56.19
CA ASP A 94 -1.40 -4.64 55.39
C ASP A 94 -1.28 -5.23 53.98
N ASP A 95 -1.86 -6.42 53.80
CA ASP A 95 -1.96 -7.19 52.54
C ASP A 95 -2.96 -6.57 51.52
N SER A 96 -2.86 -5.27 51.23
CA SER A 96 -3.71 -4.64 50.20
C SER A 96 -3.12 -3.41 49.49
N LYS A 97 -1.80 -3.26 49.42
CA LYS A 97 -1.23 -2.25 48.51
C LYS A 97 -1.15 -2.82 47.10
N ASP A 98 -2.21 -2.55 46.34
CA ASP A 98 -2.24 -2.58 44.88
C ASP A 98 -0.86 -2.24 44.32
N GLU A 99 -0.28 -3.17 43.55
CA GLU A 99 1.04 -3.09 42.92
C GLU A 99 1.01 -2.06 41.77
N ARG A 100 0.82 -0.78 42.15
CA ARG A 100 0.77 0.38 41.28
C ARG A 100 2.17 0.95 41.12
N LEU A 101 2.52 1.33 39.90
CA LEU A 101 3.78 2.01 39.59
C LEU A 101 3.95 3.26 40.46
N SER A 102 5.14 3.46 41.00
CA SER A 102 5.50 4.72 41.67
C SER A 102 5.42 5.89 40.70
N GLN A 103 5.31 7.12 41.22
CA GLN A 103 5.23 8.32 40.38
C GLN A 103 6.46 8.46 39.45
N HIS A 104 7.64 8.05 39.92
CA HIS A 104 8.87 8.08 39.13
C HIS A 104 8.84 7.05 37.99
N GLU A 105 8.44 5.80 38.28
CA GLU A 105 8.31 4.74 37.28
C GLU A 105 7.24 5.06 36.24
N ARG A 106 6.12 5.65 36.66
CA ARG A 106 5.07 6.14 35.76
C ARG A 106 5.62 7.19 34.79
N LEU A 107 6.40 8.14 35.28
CA LEU A 107 7.00 9.18 34.43
C LEU A 107 8.01 8.58 33.43
N LEU A 108 8.81 7.60 33.85
CA LEU A 108 9.71 6.85 32.98
C LEU A 108 8.94 6.09 31.89
N CYS A 109 7.86 5.39 32.27
CA CYS A 109 6.97 4.67 31.37
C CYS A 109 6.38 5.57 30.28
N PHE A 110 5.87 6.76 30.66
CA PHE A 110 5.36 7.72 29.68
C PHE A 110 6.44 8.30 28.75
N ARG A 111 7.66 8.49 29.26
CA ARG A 111 8.78 8.95 28.45
C ARG A 111 9.15 7.93 27.37
N GLU A 112 9.22 6.65 27.74
CA GLU A 112 9.46 5.56 26.79
C GLU A 112 8.34 5.44 25.76
N LEU A 113 7.08 5.51 26.21
CA LEU A 113 5.92 5.44 25.33
C LEU A 113 5.91 6.60 24.32
N LYS A 114 6.26 7.81 24.76
CA LYS A 114 6.41 8.99 23.90
C LYS A 114 7.52 8.77 22.87
N ALA A 115 8.68 8.28 23.28
CA ALA A 115 9.79 8.01 22.36
C ALA A 115 9.40 6.98 21.28
N LEU A 116 8.70 5.92 21.67
CA LEU A 116 8.18 4.90 20.74
C LEU A 116 7.18 5.51 19.75
N HIS A 117 6.25 6.32 20.23
CA HIS A 117 5.25 6.97 19.37
C HIS A 117 5.92 7.92 18.36
N VAL A 118 6.87 8.76 18.80
CA VAL A 118 7.64 9.64 17.91
C VAL A 118 8.39 8.84 16.86
N THR A 119 9.00 7.73 17.26
CA THR A 119 9.74 6.85 16.33
C THR A 119 8.80 6.24 15.29
N PHE A 120 7.62 5.78 15.71
CA PHE A 120 6.61 5.24 14.78
C PHE A 120 6.18 6.28 13.76
N VAL A 121 5.86 7.50 14.22
CA VAL A 121 5.48 8.60 13.34
C VAL A 121 6.59 8.88 12.34
N ASN A 122 7.83 9.08 12.79
CA ASN A 122 8.96 9.35 11.91
C ASN A 122 9.18 8.24 10.86
N ASN A 123 9.11 6.96 11.28
CA ASN A 123 9.27 5.83 10.37
C ASN A 123 8.11 5.72 9.37
N SER A 124 6.88 5.98 9.80
CA SER A 124 5.69 5.98 8.93
C SER A 124 5.79 7.07 7.85
N PHE A 125 6.24 8.27 8.20
CA PHE A 125 6.45 9.36 7.26
C PHE A 125 7.58 9.05 6.27
N ALA A 126 8.67 8.43 6.74
CA ALA A 126 9.76 8.00 5.88
C ALA A 126 9.31 6.93 4.87
N ALA A 127 8.52 5.94 5.31
CA ALA A 127 7.92 4.94 4.44
C ALA A 127 6.98 5.58 3.40
N ARG A 128 6.07 6.46 3.84
CA ARG A 128 5.14 7.17 2.96
C ARG A 128 5.86 8.01 1.90
N ARG A 129 6.93 8.71 2.28
CA ARG A 129 7.73 9.50 1.35
C ARG A 129 8.35 8.64 0.26
N ARG A 130 8.89 7.46 0.60
CA ARG A 130 9.44 6.52 -0.38
C ARG A 130 8.38 5.98 -1.32
N PHE A 131 7.21 5.64 -0.78
CA PHE A 131 6.07 5.22 -1.59
C PHE A 131 5.63 6.28 -2.60
N ILE A 132 5.50 7.54 -2.17
CA ILE A 132 5.13 8.64 -3.06
C ILE A 132 6.17 8.84 -4.16
N LYS A 133 7.47 8.78 -3.82
CA LYS A 133 8.56 8.86 -4.80
C LYS A 133 8.48 7.72 -5.82
N TYR A 134 8.25 6.50 -5.35
CA TYR A 134 8.07 5.33 -6.20
C TYR A 134 6.89 5.51 -7.16
N GLN A 135 5.72 5.90 -6.67
CA GLN A 135 4.55 6.18 -7.52
C GLN A 135 4.85 7.24 -8.57
N HIS A 136 5.49 8.34 -8.16
CA HIS A 136 5.86 9.41 -9.09
C HIS A 136 6.80 8.90 -10.19
N GLN A 137 7.80 8.08 -9.84
CA GLN A 137 8.70 7.48 -10.81
C GLN A 137 7.97 6.55 -11.80
N GLN A 138 7.01 5.75 -11.33
CA GLN A 138 6.18 4.92 -12.21
C GLN A 138 5.34 5.76 -13.18
N LEU A 139 4.81 6.89 -12.71
CA LEU A 139 4.05 7.82 -13.56
C LEU A 139 4.93 8.45 -14.65
N LEU A 140 6.16 8.85 -14.31
CA LEU A 140 7.11 9.40 -15.30
C LEU A 140 7.43 8.36 -16.38
N VAL A 141 7.75 7.13 -16.00
CA VAL A 141 8.00 6.03 -16.95
C VAL A 141 6.76 5.76 -17.82
N GLY A 142 5.56 5.81 -17.22
CA GLY A 142 4.31 5.67 -17.96
C GLY A 142 4.12 6.78 -19.00
N LEU A 143 4.42 8.02 -18.63
CA LEU A 143 4.30 9.19 -19.50
C LEU A 143 5.26 9.09 -20.70
N ASP A 144 6.52 8.72 -20.45
CA ASP A 144 7.51 8.54 -21.51
C ASP A 144 7.10 7.44 -22.50
N ARG A 145 6.60 6.31 -21.99
CA ARG A 145 6.06 5.23 -22.84
C ARG A 145 4.89 5.70 -23.71
N VAL A 146 4.00 6.52 -23.18
CA VAL A 146 2.89 7.08 -23.97
C VAL A 146 3.42 8.04 -25.03
N ARG A 147 4.35 8.91 -24.68
CA ARG A 147 5.00 9.82 -25.61
C ARG A 147 5.67 9.08 -26.77
N GLU A 148 6.47 8.05 -26.47
CA GLU A 148 7.14 7.22 -27.48
C GLU A 148 6.12 6.55 -28.41
N LYS A 149 5.07 5.93 -27.86
CA LYS A 149 3.99 5.33 -28.66
C LYS A 149 3.32 6.33 -29.61
N VAL A 150 3.10 7.56 -29.16
CA VAL A 150 2.51 8.62 -29.98
C VAL A 150 3.47 9.03 -31.11
N ILE A 151 4.76 9.24 -30.80
CA ILE A 151 5.79 9.57 -31.78
C ILE A 151 5.93 8.46 -32.83
N ASP A 152 5.97 7.20 -32.40
CA ASP A 152 6.03 6.04 -33.28
C ASP A 152 4.78 5.94 -34.17
N GLY A 153 3.59 6.19 -33.61
CA GLY A 153 2.35 6.25 -34.36
C GLY A 153 2.38 7.33 -35.45
N ILE A 154 2.93 8.50 -35.12
CA ILE A 154 3.13 9.59 -36.08
C ILE A 154 4.09 9.14 -37.19
N HIS A 155 5.28 8.64 -36.87
CA HIS A 155 6.25 8.18 -37.87
C HIS A 155 5.67 7.08 -38.78
N LYS A 156 4.91 6.15 -38.21
CA LYS A 156 4.22 5.10 -38.97
C LYS A 156 3.19 5.69 -39.93
N SER A 157 2.37 6.64 -39.48
CA SER A 157 1.37 7.29 -40.34
C SER A 157 2.00 8.03 -41.54
N TYR A 158 3.09 8.77 -41.31
CA TYR A 158 3.80 9.50 -42.38
C TYR A 158 4.51 8.56 -43.36
N SER A 159 5.18 7.51 -42.84
CA SER A 159 5.83 6.51 -43.70
C SER A 159 4.81 5.77 -44.57
N GLU A 160 3.67 5.35 -44.02
CA GLU A 160 2.57 4.75 -44.79
C GLU A 160 2.01 5.71 -45.86
N GLN A 161 1.85 6.99 -45.53
CA GLN A 161 1.39 7.99 -46.50
C GLN A 161 2.39 8.16 -47.64
N SER A 162 3.69 8.18 -47.34
CA SER A 162 4.76 8.26 -48.33
C SER A 162 4.76 7.04 -49.27
N LEU A 163 4.60 5.83 -48.74
CA LEU A 163 4.52 4.58 -49.49
C LEU A 163 3.29 4.57 -50.41
N LYS A 164 2.11 4.98 -49.91
CA LYS A 164 0.88 5.10 -50.71
C LYS A 164 1.09 6.08 -51.88
N LYS A 165 1.79 7.20 -51.67
CA LYS A 165 2.10 8.18 -52.72
C LYS A 165 3.07 7.61 -53.77
N GLN A 166 4.10 6.88 -53.35
CA GLN A 166 5.04 6.20 -54.26
C GLN A 166 4.34 5.12 -55.10
N GLN A 167 3.50 4.28 -54.50
CA GLN A 167 2.72 3.26 -55.21
C GLN A 167 1.76 3.86 -56.25
N LYS A 168 1.08 4.97 -55.92
CA LYS A 168 0.24 5.70 -56.90
C LYS A 168 1.07 6.19 -58.09
N ARG A 169 2.26 6.75 -57.86
CA ARG A 169 3.17 7.22 -58.91
C ARG A 169 3.67 6.07 -59.80
N SER A 170 4.08 4.93 -59.23
CA SER A 170 4.55 3.77 -60.00
C SER A 170 3.43 3.17 -60.87
N ARG A 171 2.21 3.05 -60.33
CA ARG A 171 1.02 2.62 -61.09
C ARG A 171 0.69 3.57 -62.24
N SER A 172 0.77 4.89 -62.02
CA SER A 172 0.55 5.90 -63.07
C SER A 172 1.59 5.82 -64.19
N LYS A 173 2.89 5.71 -63.86
CA LYS A 173 3.97 5.53 -64.84
C LYS A 173 3.77 4.26 -65.67
N LYS A 174 3.41 3.13 -65.04
CA LYS A 174 3.13 1.85 -65.73
C LYS A 174 1.94 1.96 -66.69
N ARG A 175 0.87 2.67 -66.28
CA ARG A 175 -0.30 2.95 -67.15
C ARG A 175 0.07 3.83 -68.36
N ARG A 176 0.86 4.90 -68.16
CA ARG A 176 1.35 5.76 -69.25
C ARG A 176 2.22 5.00 -70.25
N SER A 177 3.14 4.15 -69.76
CA SER A 177 3.97 3.26 -70.59
C SER A 177 3.12 2.30 -71.44
N LYS A 178 2.12 1.63 -70.84
CA LYS A 178 1.19 0.75 -71.58
C LYS A 178 0.40 1.51 -72.65
N ARG A 179 -0.08 2.73 -72.37
CA ARG A 179 -0.76 3.57 -73.37
C ARG A 179 0.17 3.92 -74.54
N ARG A 180 1.40 4.35 -74.27
CA ARG A 180 2.40 4.66 -75.32
C ARG A 180 2.68 3.46 -76.23
N ARG A 181 2.87 2.26 -75.65
CA ARG A 181 3.08 1.02 -76.43
C ARG A 181 1.87 0.64 -77.30
N ARG A 182 0.63 0.92 -76.84
CA ARG A 182 -0.57 0.69 -77.65
C ARG A 182 -0.68 1.71 -78.80
N SER A 183 -0.40 2.99 -78.56
CA SER A 183 -0.44 4.01 -79.61
C SER A 183 0.63 3.78 -80.69
N THR A 184 1.83 3.32 -80.34
CA THR A 184 2.86 2.97 -81.33
C THR A 184 2.49 1.73 -82.15
N LYS A 185 1.84 0.73 -81.53
CA LYS A 185 1.30 -0.42 -82.27
C LYS A 185 0.19 -0.02 -83.25
N ILE A 186 -0.69 0.90 -82.86
CA ILE A 186 -1.77 1.39 -83.74
C ILE A 186 -1.20 2.19 -84.93
N LYS A 187 -0.22 3.06 -84.71
CA LYS A 187 0.45 3.81 -85.79
C LYS A 187 1.12 2.88 -86.81
N LYS A 188 1.87 1.86 -86.35
CA LYS A 188 2.48 0.85 -87.24
C LYS A 188 1.47 0.04 -88.06
N LYS A 189 0.24 -0.11 -87.57
CA LYS A 189 -0.81 -0.87 -88.26
C LYS A 189 -1.56 -0.04 -89.34
N LYS A 190 -1.36 1.28 -89.38
CA LYS A 190 -1.94 2.19 -90.37
C LYS A 190 -0.96 2.58 -91.49
N SER A 191 0.31 2.20 -91.39
CA SER A 191 1.37 2.51 -92.35
C SER A 191 1.72 1.34 -93.30
N ASN A 192 1.00 0.22 -93.17
CA ASN A 192 0.93 -0.88 -94.12
C ASN A 192 -0.49 -0.92 -94.67
#